data_AF-A0A3D2P790-F1
#
_entry.id   AF-A0A3D2P790-F1
#
_cell.length_a   1.000
_cell.length_b   1.000
_cell.length_c   1.000
_cell.angle_alpha   90.00
_cell.angle_beta   90.00
_cell.angle_gamma   90.00
#
_symmetry.space_group_name_H-M   'P 1'
#
loop_
_entity.id
_entity.type
_entity.pdbx_description
1 polymer ?
#
loop_
_entity_poly.entity_id
_entity_poly.type
_entity_poly.pdbx_seq_one_letter_code
_entity_poly.pdbx_strand_id
1 'polypeptide(L)' 'MTSRAWQRMLSGRRLDILQPSPLDIEIEDIAHGLARVSRWNGQTSGPFSFSVADHSLLVEAIFSRDNP' A
#
# COMPACT_ATOMS: atom_id res chain seq x y z
N MET A 1 -10.25 -17.24 -22.36
CA MET A 1 -10.22 -15.93 -21.70
C MET A 1 -8.90 -15.82 -20.97
N THR A 2 -7.95 -15.03 -21.47
CA THR A 2 -6.77 -14.69 -20.65
C THR A 2 -7.25 -13.83 -19.49
N SER A 3 -7.22 -14.42 -18.30
CA SER A 3 -7.63 -13.79 -17.05
C SER A 3 -6.82 -12.52 -16.81
N ARG A 4 -7.44 -11.49 -16.22
CA ARG A 4 -6.73 -10.27 -15.82
C ARG A 4 -5.66 -10.64 -14.79
N ALA A 5 -4.40 -10.55 -15.19
CA ALA A 5 -3.23 -10.80 -14.36
C ALA A 5 -2.50 -9.50 -13.97
N TRP A 6 -3.16 -8.35 -14.05
CA TRP A 6 -2.57 -7.05 -13.77
C TRP A 6 -3.48 -6.13 -12.94
N GLN A 7 -2.87 -5.19 -12.23
CA GLN A 7 -3.49 -4.08 -11.52
C GLN A 7 -3.17 -2.77 -12.25
N ARG A 8 -4.17 -1.90 -12.43
CA ARG A 8 -3.95 -0.55 -12.98
C ARG A 8 -3.79 0.43 -11.84
N MET A 9 -2.78 1.28 -11.95
CA MET A 9 -2.50 2.32 -10.97
C MET A 9 -3.09 3.67 -11.42
N LEU A 10 -3.24 4.61 -10.49
CA LEU A 10 -3.81 5.93 -10.78
C LEU A 10 -2.89 6.78 -11.67
N SER A 11 -1.58 6.54 -11.62
CA SER A 11 -0.59 7.07 -12.58
C SER A 11 -0.84 6.66 -14.04
N GLY A 12 -1.70 5.66 -14.28
CA GLY A 12 -1.94 5.06 -15.60
C GLY A 12 -1.08 3.83 -15.89
N ARG A 13 -0.07 3.53 -15.04
CA ARG A 13 0.77 2.33 -15.15
C ARG A 13 -0.02 1.05 -14.88
N ARG A 14 0.55 -0.09 -15.28
CA ARG A 14 0.03 -1.42 -14.98
C ARG A 14 1.11 -2.24 -14.31
N LEU A 15 0.77 -2.85 -13.19
CA LEU A 15 1.60 -3.82 -12.51
C LEU A 15 1.10 -5.22 -12.86
N ASP A 16 1.96 -6.02 -13.49
CA ASP A 16 1.69 -7.46 -13.64
C ASP A 16 1.82 -8.15 -12.26
N ILE A 17 0.78 -8.87 -11.86
CA ILE A 17 0.69 -9.52 -10.54
C ILE A 17 1.43 -10.87 -10.54
N LEU A 18 1.54 -11.53 -11.70
CA LEU A 18 2.23 -12.82 -11.83
C LEU A 18 3.73 -12.65 -12.07
N GLN A 19 4.13 -11.55 -12.73
CA GLN A 19 5.51 -11.24 -13.06
C GLN A 19 5.79 -9.73 -12.87
N PRO A 20 5.84 -9.23 -11.62
CA PRO A 20 6.03 -7.81 -11.36
C PRO A 20 7.40 -7.32 -11.83
N SER A 21 7.42 -6.22 -12.56
CA SER A 21 8.63 -5.51 -12.97
C SER A 21 8.94 -4.38 -11.99
N PRO A 22 10.19 -4.22 -11.51
CA PRO A 22 10.58 -3.07 -10.68
C PRO A 22 10.34 -1.73 -11.38
N LEU A 23 10.41 -1.70 -12.71
CA LEU A 23 10.19 -0.48 -13.49
C LEU A 23 8.73 -0.01 -13.42
N ASP A 24 7.79 -0.86 -13.01
CA ASP A 24 6.37 -0.53 -12.88
C ASP A 24 5.94 -0.16 -11.46
N ILE A 25 6.90 -0.06 -10.54
CA ILE A 25 6.68 0.32 -9.15
C ILE A 25 7.04 1.79 -8.94
N GLU A 26 6.05 2.60 -8.58
CA GLU A 26 6.22 4.01 -8.22
C GLU A 26 5.73 4.23 -6.79
N ILE A 27 6.45 5.05 -6.02
CA ILE A 27 6.15 5.27 -4.61
C ILE A 27 4.83 6.00 -4.40
N GLU A 28 4.46 6.90 -5.31
CA GLU A 28 3.20 7.66 -5.28
C GLU A 28 1.99 6.75 -5.43
N ASP A 29 2.10 5.73 -6.27
CA ASP A 29 1.08 4.72 -6.50
C ASP A 29 0.92 3.80 -5.27
N ILE A 30 2.04 3.40 -4.66
CA ILE A 30 2.05 2.66 -3.40
C ILE A 30 1.39 3.50 -2.30
N ALA A 31 1.83 4.74 -2.11
CA ALA A 31 1.31 5.63 -1.07
C ALA A 31 -0.21 5.84 -1.22
N HIS A 32 -0.69 6.06 -2.45
CA HIS A 32 -2.12 6.18 -2.73
C HIS A 32 -2.92 4.94 -2.34
N GLY A 33 -2.41 3.75 -2.65
CA GLY A 33 -3.04 2.49 -2.30
C GLY A 33 -3.02 2.26 -0.80
N LEU A 34 -1.85 2.33 -0.17
CA LEU A 34 -1.67 2.05 1.25
C LEU A 34 -2.47 3.00 2.16
N ALA A 35 -2.65 4.26 1.75
CA ALA A 35 -3.47 5.23 2.49
C ALA A 35 -4.97 4.90 2.51
N ARG A 36 -5.43 3.95 1.67
CA ARG A 36 -6.86 3.58 1.54
C ARG A 36 -7.15 2.12 1.90
N VAL A 37 -6.11 1.30 2.09
CA VAL A 37 -6.29 -0.08 2.57
C VAL A 37 -6.45 -0.04 4.08
N SER A 38 -7.66 -0.28 4.56
CA SER A 38 -7.97 -0.37 5.99
C SER A 38 -7.37 -1.62 6.63
N ARG A 39 -6.74 -1.48 7.78
CA ARG A 39 -6.36 -2.60 8.65
C ARG A 39 -7.53 -3.03 9.53
N TRP A 40 -7.38 -4.19 10.19
CA TRP A 40 -8.35 -4.73 11.16
C TRP A 40 -9.77 -4.86 10.61
N ASN A 41 -9.92 -5.06 9.30
CA ASN A 41 -11.20 -5.05 8.58
C ASN A 41 -12.06 -3.80 8.88
N GLY A 42 -11.42 -2.67 9.20
CA GLY A 42 -12.11 -1.42 9.57
C GLY A 42 -12.71 -1.40 10.98
N GLN A 43 -12.45 -2.40 11.82
CA GLN A 43 -12.86 -2.42 13.23
C GLN A 43 -11.96 -1.53 14.08
N THR A 44 -11.93 -0.25 13.75
CA THR A 44 -11.07 0.76 14.38
C THR A 44 -11.92 1.89 14.94
N SER A 45 -11.49 2.46 16.05
CA SER A 45 -12.18 3.61 16.65
C SER A 45 -11.87 4.89 15.87
N GLY A 46 -12.87 5.77 15.75
CA GLY A 46 -12.74 7.09 15.13
C GLY A 46 -13.42 7.19 13.76
N PRO A 47 -13.39 8.41 13.16
CA PRO A 47 -14.09 8.69 11.90
C PRO A 47 -13.37 8.17 10.65
N PHE A 48 -12.10 7.77 10.77
CA PHE A 48 -11.28 7.27 9.66
C PHE A 48 -10.74 5.88 9.99
N SER A 49 -10.52 5.05 8.97
CA SER A 49 -9.89 3.75 9.17
C SER A 49 -8.40 3.89 9.45
N PHE A 50 -7.86 2.99 10.27
CA PHE A 50 -6.41 2.87 10.42
C PHE A 50 -5.82 2.21 9.17
N SER A 51 -5.14 2.99 8.34
CA SER A 51 -4.67 2.51 7.04
C SER A 51 -3.37 1.70 7.15
N VAL A 52 -3.00 0.98 6.09
CA VAL A 52 -1.68 0.35 6.00
C VAL A 52 -0.57 1.41 5.96
N ALA A 53 -0.81 2.59 5.40
CA ALA A 53 0.16 3.69 5.42
C ALA A 53 0.43 4.18 6.85
N ASP A 54 -0.61 4.43 7.65
CA ASP A 54 -0.47 4.84 9.05
C ASP A 54 0.32 3.81 9.86
N HIS A 55 0.04 2.52 9.62
CA HIS A 55 0.77 1.43 10.22
C HIS A 55 2.25 1.42 9.84
N SER A 56 2.59 1.60 8.56
CA SER A 56 3.98 1.62 8.11
C SER A 56 4.78 2.75 8.75
N LEU A 57 4.19 3.95 8.87
CA LEU A 57 4.83 5.09 9.55
C LEU A 57 5.04 4.82 11.04
N LEU A 58 4.05 4.21 11.71
CA LEU A 58 4.19 3.81 13.11
C LEU A 58 5.30 2.78 13.31
N VAL A 59 5.39 1.79 12.41
CA VAL A 59 6.45 0.77 12.45
C VAL A 59 7.82 1.40 12.25
N GLU A 60 7.98 2.29 11.27
CA GLU A 60 9.23 3.02 11.04
C GLU A 60 9.63 3.82 12.29
N ALA A 61 8.71 4.58 12.89
CA ALA A 61 8.99 5.37 14.08
C ALA A 61 9.41 4.51 15.29
N ILE A 62 8.78 3.34 15.48
CA ILE A 62 9.18 2.38 16.53
C ILE A 62 10.56 1.82 16.22
N PHE A 63 10.81 1.40 14.98
CA PHE A 63 12.08 0.82 14.57
C PHE A 63 13.24 1.80 14.76
N SER A 64 13.09 3.04 14.30
CA SER A 64 14.09 4.11 14.41
C SER A 64 14.37 4.52 15.85
N ARG A 65 13.37 4.44 16.74
CA ARG A 65 13.57 4.67 18.19
C ARG A 65 14.35 3.53 18.83
N ASP A 66 14.07 2.29 18.43
CA ASP A 66 14.63 1.10 19.06
C ASP A 66 15.99 0.68 18.43
N ASN A 67 16.35 1.22 17.24
CA ASN A 67 17.61 0.97 16.51
C ASN A 67 18.23 2.28 15.96
N PRO A 68 18.89 3.09 16.81
CA PRO A 68 19.43 4.41 16.44
C PRO A 68 20.72 4.36 15.62
#